data_AF-A0AA36N3D7-F1
#
_entry.id   AF-A0AA36N3D7-F1
#
_cell.length_a   1.000
_cell.length_b   1.000
_cell.length_c   1.000
_cell.angle_alpha   90.00
_cell.angle_beta   90.00
_cell.angle_gamma   90.00
#
_symmetry.space_group_name_H-M   'P 1'
#
loop_
_entity.id
_entity.type
_entity.pdbx_description
1 polymer ?
#
loop_
_entity_poly.entity_id
_entity_poly.type
_entity_poly.pdbx_seq_one_letter_code
_entity_poly.pdbx_strand_id
1 'polypeptide(L)'
;MGFKKGRAARAQGAKVSLRTEGSRVIYEAANGFTYRIDVLDMVQVNTSKGSRRNVYRHQGHGKNWCMWQYELERAEGRNYTHSKMTLVQYPKEVCIALESCFRAARAELRQAEIEGPQAVDRQRAENEWRVQLADLQSKQLRDVFLVAADAKSAAEDQSATLAAEAAKDAALREVLLELALRQTKWPCAFVAETLRWLQRRGLHLEQGHVRKAALLHGGLTVLKVLLIEADVQVVGLELLVDHRCANLGQSTSGGGWVQRCKPALKALLARGAVLGSHSLQSRLLKRLEEDGQALWVARAVQGLRSGRPELPDPVLARIEDFARFGLRRW
;
A
#
# COMPACT_ATOMS: atom_id res chain seq x y z
N MET A 1 -31.87 -7.51 -31.49
CA MET A 1 -31.88 -8.65 -30.55
C MET A 1 -32.53 -8.22 -29.24
N GLY A 2 -33.73 -8.73 -28.95
CA GLY A 2 -34.46 -8.39 -27.71
C GLY A 2 -33.94 -9.19 -26.52
N PHE A 3 -33.38 -8.52 -25.52
CA PHE A 3 -33.07 -9.13 -24.23
C PHE A 3 -34.39 -9.45 -23.52
N LYS A 4 -34.74 -10.74 -23.41
CA LYS A 4 -35.89 -11.17 -22.59
C LYS A 4 -35.60 -10.85 -21.12
N LYS A 5 -36.09 -9.69 -20.66
CA LYS A 5 -36.19 -9.31 -19.24
C LYS A 5 -37.25 -10.19 -18.57
N GLY A 6 -36.95 -11.45 -18.32
CA GLY A 6 -37.92 -12.39 -17.74
C GLY A 6 -37.25 -13.33 -16.76
N ARG A 7 -37.39 -13.02 -15.46
CA ARG A 7 -37.03 -13.79 -14.24
C ARG A 7 -35.90 -13.23 -13.37
N ALA A 8 -34.91 -12.50 -13.88
CA ALA A 8 -33.85 -11.93 -13.04
C ALA A 8 -34.29 -10.75 -12.14
N ALA A 9 -35.43 -10.11 -12.43
CA ALA A 9 -35.89 -8.92 -11.71
C ALA A 9 -36.58 -9.19 -10.35
N ARG A 10 -36.83 -10.47 -9.97
CA ARG A 10 -37.55 -10.79 -8.71
C ARG A 10 -36.65 -11.09 -7.50
N ALA A 11 -35.33 -10.96 -7.63
CA ALA A 11 -34.38 -11.25 -6.55
C ALA A 11 -33.83 -9.99 -5.84
N GLN A 12 -34.46 -8.82 -5.99
CA GLN A 12 -33.91 -7.53 -5.50
C GLN A 12 -34.03 -7.28 -3.98
N GLY A 13 -34.53 -8.24 -3.19
CA GLY A 13 -34.67 -8.07 -1.73
C GLY A 13 -33.76 -8.94 -0.86
N ALA A 14 -33.09 -9.94 -1.43
CA ALA A 14 -32.25 -10.84 -0.65
C ALA A 14 -30.84 -10.25 -0.51
N LYS A 15 -30.42 -10.01 0.74
CA LYS A 15 -29.06 -9.58 1.06
C LYS A 15 -28.09 -10.68 0.64
N VAL A 16 -27.29 -10.43 -0.40
CA VAL A 16 -26.25 -11.37 -0.86
C VAL A 16 -25.13 -11.38 0.17
N SER A 17 -24.86 -12.55 0.76
CA SER A 17 -23.66 -12.77 1.57
C SER A 17 -22.45 -12.80 0.63
N LEU A 18 -21.53 -11.86 0.78
CA LEU A 18 -20.38 -11.68 -0.10
C LEU A 18 -19.11 -11.48 0.73
N ARG A 19 -18.06 -12.21 0.36
CA ARG A 19 -16.72 -12.08 0.93
C ARG A 19 -15.65 -12.11 -0.16
N THR A 20 -14.54 -11.44 0.09
CA THR A 20 -13.40 -11.35 -0.84
C THR A 20 -12.15 -11.94 -0.20
N GLU A 21 -11.45 -12.81 -0.92
CA GLU A 21 -10.26 -13.53 -0.49
C GLU A 21 -9.18 -13.41 -1.59
N GLY A 22 -8.36 -12.36 -1.54
CA GLY A 22 -7.38 -12.07 -2.60
C GLY A 22 -8.04 -11.80 -3.95
N SER A 23 -7.67 -12.57 -4.98
CA SER A 23 -8.29 -12.53 -6.32
C SER A 23 -9.68 -13.19 -6.39
N ARG A 24 -10.20 -13.71 -5.27
CA ARG A 24 -11.42 -14.51 -5.26
C ARG A 24 -12.58 -13.78 -4.63
N VAL A 25 -13.74 -13.89 -5.26
CA VAL A 25 -15.03 -13.44 -4.72
C VAL A 25 -15.86 -14.67 -4.40
N ILE A 26 -16.31 -14.77 -3.15
CA ILE A 26 -17.20 -15.84 -2.70
C ILE A 26 -18.54 -15.22 -2.36
N TYR A 27 -19.61 -15.75 -2.96
CA TYR A 27 -20.95 -15.28 -2.69
C TYR A 27 -21.95 -16.43 -2.56
N GLU A 28 -22.94 -16.23 -1.70
CA GLU A 28 -24.08 -17.13 -1.53
C GLU A 28 -25.25 -16.62 -2.39
N ALA A 29 -25.66 -17.42 -3.36
CA ALA A 29 -26.77 -17.07 -4.24
C ALA A 29 -28.13 -17.37 -3.57
N ALA A 30 -29.20 -16.77 -4.10
CA ALA A 30 -30.56 -16.95 -3.58
C ALA A 30 -31.08 -18.40 -3.61
N ASN A 31 -30.40 -19.31 -4.31
CA ASN A 31 -30.71 -20.74 -4.34
C ASN A 31 -30.00 -21.54 -3.24
N GLY A 32 -29.31 -20.88 -2.30
CA GLY A 32 -28.56 -21.50 -1.21
C GLY A 32 -27.22 -22.12 -1.62
N PHE A 33 -26.80 -21.97 -2.88
CA PHE A 33 -25.46 -22.42 -3.30
C PHE A 33 -24.42 -21.33 -3.09
N THR A 34 -23.26 -21.75 -2.61
CA THR A 34 -22.07 -20.91 -2.51
C THR A 34 -21.23 -21.08 -3.77
N TYR A 35 -20.83 -19.94 -4.34
CA TYR A 35 -19.99 -19.88 -5.52
C TYR A 35 -18.70 -19.15 -5.20
N ARG A 36 -17.59 -19.70 -5.67
CA ARG A 36 -16.26 -19.08 -5.62
C ARG A 36 -15.86 -18.69 -7.03
N ILE A 37 -15.57 -17.41 -7.26
CA ILE A 37 -15.17 -16.87 -8.55
C ILE A 37 -13.71 -16.43 -8.43
N ASP A 38 -12.84 -16.96 -9.29
CA ASP A 38 -11.46 -16.50 -9.44
C ASP A 38 -11.39 -15.52 -10.63
N VAL A 39 -11.09 -14.25 -10.34
CA VAL A 39 -11.13 -13.18 -11.36
C VAL A 39 -9.94 -13.20 -12.30
N LEU A 40 -8.87 -13.91 -11.95
CA LEU A 40 -7.69 -14.08 -12.80
C LEU A 40 -7.90 -15.24 -13.77
N ASP A 41 -8.36 -16.38 -13.25
CA ASP A 41 -8.63 -17.56 -14.07
C ASP A 41 -9.92 -17.43 -14.88
N MET A 42 -10.78 -16.45 -14.56
CA MET A 42 -12.09 -16.26 -15.18
C MET A 42 -12.97 -17.51 -15.06
N VAL A 43 -12.97 -18.12 -13.87
CA VAL A 43 -13.74 -19.34 -13.57
C VAL A 43 -14.56 -19.17 -12.30
N GLN A 44 -15.83 -19.59 -12.37
CA GLN A 44 -16.70 -19.79 -11.23
C GLN A 44 -16.74 -21.28 -10.87
N VAL A 45 -16.65 -21.60 -9.58
CA VAL A 45 -16.82 -22.94 -9.03
C VAL A 45 -17.99 -22.94 -8.04
N ASN A 46 -18.94 -23.86 -8.22
CA ASN A 46 -19.94 -24.16 -7.20
C ASN A 46 -19.26 -25.00 -6.11
N THR A 47 -19.15 -24.49 -4.88
CA THR A 47 -18.39 -25.17 -3.82
C THR A 47 -19.06 -26.45 -3.34
N SER A 48 -20.38 -26.55 -3.46
CA SER A 48 -21.15 -27.73 -3.04
C SER A 48 -21.11 -28.84 -4.08
N LYS A 49 -21.19 -28.49 -5.37
CA LYS A 49 -21.27 -29.45 -6.49
C LYS A 49 -19.93 -29.70 -7.19
N GLY A 50 -18.93 -28.87 -6.96
CA GLY A 50 -17.66 -28.88 -7.68
C GLY A 50 -17.75 -28.44 -9.15
N SER A 51 -18.95 -28.09 -9.65
CA SER A 51 -19.12 -27.70 -11.06
C SER A 51 -18.44 -26.37 -11.38
N ARG A 52 -17.84 -26.30 -12.57
CA ARG A 52 -17.08 -25.14 -13.05
C ARG A 52 -17.81 -24.46 -14.21
N ARG A 53 -17.75 -23.13 -14.26
CA ARG A 53 -18.33 -22.30 -15.32
C ARG A 53 -17.37 -21.20 -15.71
N ASN A 54 -17.31 -20.87 -17.00
CA ASN A 54 -16.53 -19.76 -17.49
C ASN A 54 -17.18 -18.43 -17.09
N VAL A 55 -16.34 -17.46 -16.76
CA VAL A 55 -16.71 -16.10 -16.42
C VAL A 55 -16.18 -15.16 -17.48
N TYR A 56 -16.96 -14.15 -17.84
CA TYR A 56 -16.63 -13.19 -18.88
C TYR A 56 -16.75 -11.79 -18.30
N ARG A 57 -15.75 -10.97 -18.63
CA ARG A 57 -15.74 -9.54 -18.34
C ARG A 57 -15.86 -8.77 -19.64
N HIS A 58 -16.92 -7.99 -19.78
CA HIS A 58 -17.14 -7.10 -20.92
C HIS A 58 -16.96 -5.66 -20.49
N GLN A 59 -16.09 -4.92 -21.18
CA GLN A 59 -16.08 -3.46 -21.13
C GLN A 59 -17.03 -2.97 -22.21
N GLY A 60 -18.06 -2.20 -21.84
CA GLY A 60 -18.90 -1.60 -22.87
C GLY A 60 -18.41 -0.22 -23.29
N HIS A 61 -19.21 0.42 -24.15
CA HIS A 61 -18.92 1.74 -24.69
C HIS A 61 -19.05 2.82 -23.61
N GLY A 62 -17.96 3.04 -22.88
CA GLY A 62 -17.82 4.05 -21.83
C GLY A 62 -16.75 3.64 -20.82
N LYS A 63 -15.84 4.56 -20.46
CA LYS A 63 -14.66 4.27 -19.62
C LYS A 63 -14.98 3.64 -18.25
N ASN A 64 -16.22 3.74 -17.77
CA ASN A 64 -16.59 3.34 -16.42
C ASN A 64 -17.57 2.16 -16.34
N TRP A 65 -17.96 1.56 -17.46
CA TRP A 65 -18.94 0.47 -17.44
C TRP A 65 -18.32 -0.88 -17.74
N CYS A 66 -18.39 -1.76 -16.74
CA CYS A 66 -17.93 -3.15 -16.81
C CYS A 66 -19.10 -4.07 -16.47
N MET A 67 -19.29 -5.11 -17.28
CA MET A 67 -20.30 -6.14 -17.08
C MET A 67 -19.63 -7.49 -16.87
N TRP A 68 -20.04 -8.18 -15.81
CA TRP A 68 -19.58 -9.54 -15.50
C TRP A 68 -20.69 -10.54 -15.76
N GLN A 69 -20.37 -11.59 -16.50
CA GLN A 69 -21.31 -12.65 -16.89
C GLN A 69 -20.69 -14.03 -16.69
N TYR A 70 -21.51 -15.07 -16.60
CA TYR A 70 -21.06 -16.46 -16.59
C TYR A 70 -21.84 -17.32 -17.58
N GLU A 71 -21.23 -18.41 -18.03
CA GLU A 71 -21.85 -19.39 -18.90
C GLU A 71 -22.87 -20.22 -18.11
N LEU A 72 -24.14 -20.15 -18.50
CA LEU A 72 -25.15 -21.10 -18.07
C LEU A 72 -25.03 -22.35 -18.96
N GLU A 73 -25.09 -23.53 -18.34
CA GLU A 73 -24.92 -24.85 -18.99
C GLU A 73 -25.38 -24.89 -20.44
N ARG A 74 -24.51 -25.42 -21.31
CA ARG A 74 -24.87 -25.70 -22.71
C ARG A 74 -25.97 -26.74 -22.69
N ALA A 75 -27.12 -26.40 -23.27
CA ALA A 75 -28.16 -27.40 -23.51
C ALA A 75 -27.63 -28.40 -24.53
N GLU A 76 -27.15 -29.56 -24.07
CA GLU A 76 -26.79 -30.70 -24.91
C GLU A 76 -28.06 -31.40 -25.40
N GLY A 77 -28.78 -30.73 -26.31
CA GLY A 77 -29.93 -31.29 -27.02
C GLY A 77 -29.53 -31.69 -28.44
N ARG A 78 -29.82 -32.94 -28.83
CA ARG A 78 -29.35 -33.61 -30.07
C ARG A 78 -29.67 -32.91 -31.41
N ASN A 79 -30.45 -31.82 -31.44
CA ASN A 79 -30.95 -31.22 -32.68
C ASN A 79 -30.71 -29.70 -32.84
N TYR A 80 -29.82 -29.08 -32.05
CA TYR A 80 -29.46 -27.67 -32.27
C TYR A 80 -28.12 -27.56 -33.02
N THR A 81 -28.18 -27.20 -34.30
CA THR A 81 -27.02 -26.96 -35.18
C THR A 81 -26.21 -25.70 -34.84
N HIS A 82 -26.66 -24.90 -33.87
CA HIS A 82 -25.89 -23.78 -33.32
C HIS A 82 -25.91 -23.82 -31.79
N SER A 83 -24.76 -24.09 -31.16
CA SER A 83 -24.61 -24.02 -29.71
C SER A 83 -24.72 -22.58 -29.24
N LYS A 84 -25.96 -22.12 -28.96
CA LYS A 84 -26.18 -20.77 -28.45
C LYS A 84 -25.76 -20.71 -26.98
N MET A 85 -24.54 -20.25 -26.74
CA MET A 85 -24.04 -19.99 -25.38
C MET A 85 -24.95 -18.95 -24.70
N THR A 86 -25.49 -19.31 -23.54
CA THR A 86 -26.32 -18.40 -22.75
C THR A 86 -25.48 -17.79 -21.65
N LEU A 87 -25.25 -16.48 -21.75
CA LEU A 87 -24.54 -15.71 -20.74
C LEU A 87 -25.53 -15.09 -19.76
N VAL A 88 -25.27 -15.27 -18.46
CA VAL A 88 -26.08 -14.71 -17.38
C VAL A 88 -25.26 -13.68 -16.63
N GLN A 89 -25.83 -12.49 -16.45
CA GLN A 89 -25.18 -11.41 -15.71
C GLN A 89 -25.22 -11.70 -14.20
N TYR A 90 -24.11 -11.40 -13.52
CA TYR A 90 -24.06 -11.44 -12.06
C TYR A 90 -24.94 -10.36 -11.43
N PRO A 91 -25.40 -10.55 -10.17
CA PRO A 91 -25.97 -9.46 -9.37
C PRO A 91 -25.04 -8.24 -9.33
N LYS A 92 -25.60 -7.05 -9.17
CA LYS A 92 -24.84 -5.79 -9.26
C LYS A 92 -23.74 -5.71 -8.22
N GLU A 93 -24.02 -6.14 -7.00
CA GLU A 93 -23.12 -6.17 -5.85
C GLU A 93 -21.93 -7.11 -6.13
N VAL A 94 -22.21 -8.27 -6.71
CA VAL A 94 -21.19 -9.23 -7.14
C VAL A 94 -20.35 -8.66 -8.27
N CYS A 95 -20.94 -7.98 -9.27
CA CYS A 95 -20.18 -7.30 -10.33
C CYS A 95 -19.20 -6.25 -9.78
N ILE A 96 -19.62 -5.47 -8.79
CA ILE A 96 -18.76 -4.44 -8.15
C ILE A 96 -17.59 -5.11 -7.43
N ALA A 97 -17.86 -6.17 -6.66
CA ALA A 97 -16.81 -6.92 -5.96
C ALA A 97 -15.82 -7.56 -6.95
N LEU A 98 -16.31 -8.18 -8.02
CA LEU A 98 -15.49 -8.78 -9.07
C LEU A 98 -14.60 -7.74 -9.75
N GLU A 99 -15.16 -6.57 -10.10
CA GLU A 99 -14.38 -5.49 -10.73
C GLU A 99 -13.32 -4.94 -9.78
N SER A 100 -13.63 -4.78 -8.49
CA SER A 100 -12.66 -4.35 -7.47
C SER A 100 -11.51 -5.35 -7.33
N CYS A 101 -11.83 -6.64 -7.12
CA CYS A 101 -10.84 -7.71 -7.02
C CYS A 101 -9.99 -7.83 -8.30
N PHE A 102 -10.61 -7.72 -9.48
CA PHE A 102 -9.89 -7.79 -10.76
C PHE A 102 -8.90 -6.64 -10.93
N ARG A 103 -9.29 -5.42 -10.58
CA ARG A 103 -8.40 -4.25 -10.65
C ARG A 103 -7.23 -4.38 -9.66
N ALA A 104 -7.50 -4.81 -8.44
CA ALA A 104 -6.46 -5.04 -7.43
C ALA A 104 -5.47 -6.11 -7.92
N ALA A 105 -5.96 -7.27 -8.34
CA ALA A 105 -5.11 -8.36 -8.82
C ALA A 105 -4.32 -7.99 -10.09
N ARG A 106 -4.92 -7.22 -11.02
CA ARG A 106 -4.19 -6.72 -12.20
C ARG A 106 -3.17 -5.65 -11.87
N ALA A 107 -3.40 -4.82 -10.86
CA ALA A 107 -2.41 -3.86 -10.39
C ALA A 107 -1.21 -4.61 -9.77
N GLU A 108 -1.46 -5.63 -8.95
CA GLU A 108 -0.42 -6.51 -8.39
C GLU A 108 0.37 -7.23 -9.49
N LEU A 109 -0.30 -7.79 -10.50
CA LEU A 109 0.38 -8.44 -11.63
C LEU A 109 1.22 -7.45 -12.46
N ARG A 110 0.71 -6.26 -12.73
CA ARG A 110 1.50 -5.22 -13.44
C ARG A 110 2.69 -4.77 -12.63
N GLN A 111 2.51 -4.64 -11.32
CA GLN A 111 3.61 -4.31 -10.42
C GLN A 111 4.68 -5.43 -10.48
N ALA A 112 4.27 -6.70 -10.41
CA ALA A 112 5.17 -7.83 -10.57
C ALA A 112 5.84 -7.91 -11.95
N GLU A 113 5.13 -7.55 -13.03
CA GLU A 113 5.70 -7.47 -14.39
C GLU A 113 6.76 -6.37 -14.50
N ILE A 114 6.53 -5.20 -13.88
CA ILE A 114 7.46 -4.07 -13.86
C ILE A 114 8.68 -4.39 -13.00
N GLU A 115 8.47 -5.02 -11.85
CA GLU A 115 9.54 -5.31 -10.89
C GLU A 115 10.33 -6.59 -11.25
N GLY A 116 9.80 -7.42 -12.16
CA GLY A 116 10.43 -8.61 -12.69
C GLY A 116 10.40 -9.83 -11.74
N PRO A 117 10.90 -11.00 -12.20
CA PRO A 117 10.90 -12.24 -11.40
C PRO A 117 11.57 -12.10 -10.04
N GLN A 118 12.61 -11.26 -9.96
CA GLN A 118 13.36 -11.00 -8.72
C GLN A 118 12.50 -10.37 -7.61
N ALA A 119 11.48 -9.58 -7.97
CA ALA A 119 10.60 -8.97 -6.98
C ALA A 119 9.57 -9.93 -6.41
N VAL A 120 9.08 -10.86 -7.23
CA VAL A 120 8.19 -11.94 -6.75
C VAL A 120 8.94 -12.84 -5.76
N ASP A 121 10.19 -13.20 -6.07
CA ASP A 121 11.04 -13.99 -5.18
C ASP A 121 11.36 -13.22 -3.89
N ARG A 122 11.67 -11.92 -3.99
CA ARG A 122 11.86 -11.04 -2.82
C ARG A 122 10.61 -11.00 -1.94
N GLN A 123 9.44 -10.81 -2.53
CA GLN A 123 8.18 -10.75 -1.79
C GLN A 123 7.85 -12.08 -1.11
N ARG A 124 8.13 -13.22 -1.77
CA ARG A 124 8.00 -14.55 -1.15
C ARG A 124 8.94 -14.69 0.04
N ALA A 125 10.22 -14.36 -0.11
CA ALA A 125 11.21 -14.40 0.96
C ALA A 125 10.80 -13.50 2.15
N GLU A 126 10.31 -12.29 1.88
CA GLU A 126 9.78 -11.41 2.94
C GLU A 126 8.58 -12.04 3.66
N ASN A 127 7.66 -12.67 2.93
CA ASN A 127 6.49 -13.31 3.52
C ASN A 127 6.88 -14.52 4.38
N GLU A 128 7.87 -15.31 3.96
CA GLU A 128 8.43 -16.41 4.75
C GLU A 128 9.02 -15.89 6.06
N TRP A 129 9.82 -14.82 6.01
CA TRP A 129 10.34 -14.17 7.21
C TRP A 129 9.24 -13.59 8.10
N ARG A 130 8.20 -12.98 7.53
CA ARG A 130 7.04 -12.49 8.31
C ARG A 130 6.35 -13.61 9.08
N VAL A 131 6.22 -14.80 8.48
CA VAL A 131 5.64 -15.97 9.14
C VAL A 131 6.56 -16.47 10.25
N GLN A 132 7.87 -16.59 9.98
CA GLN A 132 8.84 -17.05 10.98
C GLN A 132 8.97 -16.10 12.19
N LEU A 133 8.86 -14.79 11.95
CA LEU A 133 8.98 -13.75 12.98
C LEU A 133 7.63 -13.33 13.58
N ALA A 134 6.52 -14.00 13.21
CA ALA A 134 5.18 -13.64 13.68
C ALA A 134 5.05 -13.70 15.20
N ASP A 135 5.72 -14.66 15.83
CA ASP A 135 5.67 -14.91 17.27
C ASP A 135 6.76 -14.16 18.06
N LEU A 136 7.60 -13.37 17.38
CA LEU A 136 8.70 -12.67 18.03
C LEU A 136 8.16 -11.52 18.91
N GLN A 137 8.38 -11.63 20.22
CA GLN A 137 7.96 -10.60 21.17
C GLN A 137 8.77 -9.31 21.00
N SER A 138 8.18 -8.17 21.37
CA SER A 138 8.85 -6.85 21.31
C SER A 138 10.19 -6.82 22.05
N LYS A 139 10.31 -7.57 23.17
CA LYS A 139 11.57 -7.69 23.93
C LYS A 139 12.62 -8.47 23.12
N GLN A 140 12.27 -9.63 22.58
CA GLN A 140 13.19 -10.44 21.77
C GLN A 140 13.65 -9.67 20.51
N LEU A 141 12.74 -8.95 19.85
CA LEU A 141 13.09 -8.08 18.73
C LEU A 141 14.05 -6.96 19.14
N ARG A 142 13.90 -6.41 20.35
CA ARG A 142 14.85 -5.43 20.90
C ARG A 142 16.23 -6.04 21.11
N ASP A 143 16.27 -7.26 21.62
CA ASP A 143 17.50 -8.00 21.90
C ASP A 143 18.28 -8.28 20.61
N VAL A 144 17.62 -8.60 19.48
CA VAL A 144 18.26 -8.71 18.15
C VAL A 144 19.10 -7.48 17.80
N PHE A 145 18.61 -6.28 18.12
CA PHE A 145 19.32 -5.03 17.82
C PHE A 145 20.35 -4.63 18.87
N LEU A 146 20.21 -5.10 20.12
CA LEU A 146 21.13 -4.81 21.22
C LEU A 146 22.32 -5.78 21.29
N VAL A 147 22.10 -7.09 21.06
CA VAL A 147 23.15 -8.14 21.12
C VAL A 147 24.31 -7.86 20.16
N ALA A 148 24.04 -7.15 19.07
CA ALA A 148 25.08 -6.75 18.11
C ALA A 148 26.02 -5.63 18.61
N ALA A 149 25.73 -4.98 19.74
CA ALA A 149 26.64 -4.00 20.35
C ALA A 149 27.72 -4.69 21.22
N ASP A 150 27.39 -5.82 21.83
CA ASP A 150 28.23 -6.53 22.81
C ASP A 150 28.55 -7.95 22.33
N ALA A 151 29.44 -8.07 21.35
CA ALA A 151 29.77 -9.31 20.63
C ALA A 151 30.46 -10.43 21.45
N LYS A 152 30.40 -10.42 22.79
CA LYS A 152 31.15 -11.36 23.65
C LYS A 152 30.31 -12.42 24.36
N SER A 153 28.99 -12.41 24.25
CA SER A 153 28.13 -13.35 25.00
C SER A 153 26.90 -13.74 24.20
N ALA A 154 26.99 -14.82 23.40
CA ALA A 154 25.91 -15.77 23.12
C ALA A 154 26.16 -16.56 21.82
N ALA A 155 26.61 -17.81 21.94
CA ALA A 155 26.62 -18.76 20.81
C ALA A 155 25.27 -19.50 20.66
N GLU A 156 24.31 -19.32 21.58
CA GLU A 156 23.04 -20.05 21.61
C GLU A 156 21.78 -19.15 21.59
N ASP A 157 21.94 -17.82 21.54
CA ASP A 157 20.78 -16.91 21.54
C ASP A 157 20.23 -16.74 20.12
N GLN A 158 18.95 -17.06 19.93
CA GLN A 158 18.18 -16.85 18.70
C GLN A 158 18.37 -15.42 18.15
N SER A 159 18.54 -14.44 19.03
CA SER A 159 18.78 -13.03 18.68
C SER A 159 20.09 -12.81 17.93
N ALA A 160 21.16 -13.52 18.31
CA ALA A 160 22.47 -13.47 17.65
C ALA A 160 22.41 -14.11 16.25
N THR A 161 21.70 -15.23 16.12
CA THR A 161 21.48 -15.91 14.84
C THR A 161 20.73 -15.00 13.86
N LEU A 162 19.65 -14.35 14.29
CA LEU A 162 18.91 -13.40 13.46
C LEU A 162 19.76 -12.18 13.06
N ALA A 163 20.59 -11.67 13.98
CA ALA A 163 21.50 -10.57 13.70
C ALA A 163 22.58 -10.91 12.65
N ALA A 164 23.07 -12.15 12.66
CA ALA A 164 24.01 -12.67 11.67
C ALA A 164 23.33 -12.92 10.32
N GLU A 165 22.12 -13.46 10.32
CA GLU A 165 21.37 -13.73 9.09
C GLU A 165 20.92 -12.44 8.40
N ALA A 166 20.57 -11.41 9.17
CA ALA A 166 20.25 -10.09 8.65
C ALA A 166 21.42 -9.43 7.90
N ALA A 167 22.67 -9.87 8.10
CA ALA A 167 23.80 -9.40 7.30
C ALA A 167 23.79 -9.98 5.87
N LYS A 168 23.19 -11.16 5.68
CA LYS A 168 23.18 -11.90 4.41
C LYS A 168 21.88 -11.70 3.63
N ASP A 169 20.74 -11.67 4.32
CA ASP A 169 19.42 -11.68 3.71
C ASP A 169 18.80 -10.27 3.66
N ALA A 170 18.53 -9.78 2.45
CA ALA A 170 17.89 -8.49 2.21
C ALA A 170 16.40 -8.46 2.63
N ALA A 171 15.67 -9.54 2.39
CA ALA A 171 14.27 -9.66 2.77
C ALA A 171 14.11 -9.63 4.29
N LEU A 172 14.99 -10.31 5.02
CA LEU A 172 15.01 -10.25 6.48
C LEU A 172 15.21 -8.82 7.00
N ARG A 173 16.13 -8.05 6.40
CA ARG A 173 16.37 -6.65 6.79
C ARG A 173 15.12 -5.78 6.61
N GLU A 174 14.37 -5.98 5.52
CA GLU A 174 13.12 -5.27 5.27
C GLU A 174 12.03 -5.64 6.28
N VAL A 175 11.90 -6.92 6.60
CA VAL A 175 10.95 -7.38 7.62
C VAL A 175 11.31 -6.84 9.00
N LEU A 176 12.59 -6.86 9.38
CA LEU A 176 13.08 -6.28 10.63
C LEU A 176 12.85 -4.77 10.71
N LEU A 177 13.07 -4.03 9.61
CA LEU A 177 12.72 -2.61 9.51
C LEU A 177 11.23 -2.41 9.78
N GLU A 178 10.37 -3.15 9.08
CA GLU A 178 8.93 -3.04 9.22
C GLU A 178 8.47 -3.35 10.65
N LEU A 179 8.99 -4.40 11.26
CA LEU A 179 8.71 -4.77 12.64
C LEU A 179 9.15 -3.66 13.61
N ALA A 180 10.37 -3.13 13.46
CA ALA A 180 10.88 -2.04 14.30
C ALA A 180 10.01 -0.77 14.20
N LEU A 181 9.61 -0.38 12.98
CA LEU A 181 8.76 0.80 12.77
C LEU A 181 7.33 0.62 13.31
N ARG A 182 6.84 -0.61 13.41
CA ARG A 182 5.52 -0.92 14.02
C ARG A 182 5.55 -0.82 15.55
N GLN A 183 6.73 -0.83 16.19
CA GLN A 183 6.87 -0.71 17.63
C GLN A 183 6.70 0.75 18.11
N THR A 184 5.47 1.26 18.09
CA THR A 184 5.14 2.64 18.45
C THR A 184 5.51 3.02 19.89
N LYS A 185 5.72 2.03 20.77
CA LYS A 185 6.15 2.23 22.16
C LYS A 185 7.66 2.43 22.32
N TRP A 186 8.45 2.16 21.28
CA TRP A 186 9.90 2.31 21.35
C TRP A 186 10.32 3.78 21.34
N PRO A 187 11.33 4.17 22.14
CA PRO A 187 11.90 5.52 22.07
C PRO A 187 12.42 5.83 20.67
N CYS A 188 12.19 7.05 20.18
CA CYS A 188 12.67 7.47 18.85
C CYS A 188 14.19 7.34 18.69
N ALA A 189 14.96 7.51 19.77
CA ALA A 189 16.42 7.31 19.75
C ALA A 189 16.78 5.86 19.44
N PHE A 190 16.11 4.90 20.08
CA PHE A 190 16.34 3.48 19.85
C PHE A 190 15.95 3.08 18.42
N VAL A 191 14.81 3.56 17.92
CA VAL A 191 14.40 3.31 16.53
C VAL A 191 15.44 3.86 15.54
N ALA A 192 15.98 5.05 15.80
CA ALA A 192 17.05 5.63 14.99
C ALA A 192 18.33 4.78 15.02
N GLU A 193 18.70 4.21 16.17
CA GLU A 193 19.83 3.27 16.29
C GLU A 193 19.56 1.97 15.52
N THR A 194 18.35 1.42 15.58
CA THR A 194 17.93 0.26 14.79
C THR A 194 18.05 0.52 13.29
N LEU A 195 17.63 1.70 12.81
CA LEU A 195 17.78 2.06 11.40
C LEU A 195 19.27 2.09 10.99
N ARG A 196 20.13 2.74 11.78
CA ARG A 196 21.58 2.75 11.52
C ARG A 196 22.20 1.35 11.56
N TRP A 197 21.71 0.50 12.46
CA TRP A 197 22.14 -0.89 12.56
C TRP A 197 21.79 -1.68 11.30
N LEU A 198 20.59 -1.48 10.74
CA LEU A 198 20.16 -2.09 9.49
C LEU A 198 20.94 -1.55 8.28
N GLN A 199 21.19 -0.24 8.23
CA GLN A 199 22.00 0.38 7.17
C GLN A 199 23.42 -0.17 7.12
N ARG A 200 24.06 -0.33 8.28
CA ARG A 200 25.40 -0.94 8.38
C ARG A 200 25.44 -2.39 7.88
N ARG A 201 24.29 -3.04 7.74
CA ARG A 201 24.12 -4.39 7.17
C ARG A 201 23.62 -4.38 5.72
N GLY A 202 23.69 -3.23 5.05
CA GLY A 202 23.33 -3.12 3.63
C GLY A 202 21.84 -2.92 3.38
N LEU A 203 21.05 -2.48 4.36
CA LEU A 203 19.69 -2.02 4.07
C LEU A 203 19.75 -0.65 3.37
N HIS A 204 19.24 -0.60 2.14
CA HIS A 204 19.02 0.66 1.43
C HIS A 204 17.67 1.24 1.85
N LEU A 205 17.69 2.46 2.38
CA LEU A 205 16.47 3.12 2.83
C LEU A 205 15.85 3.89 1.65
N GLU A 206 14.55 3.71 1.45
CA GLU A 206 13.81 4.28 0.33
C GLU A 206 12.75 5.28 0.82
N GLN A 207 12.14 6.00 -0.12
CA GLN A 207 11.07 6.96 0.17
C GLN A 207 9.90 6.33 0.94
N GLY A 208 9.57 5.07 0.62
CA GLY A 208 8.55 4.30 1.33
C GLY A 208 8.86 4.14 2.83
N HIS A 209 10.14 4.00 3.20
CA HIS A 209 10.60 3.88 4.58
C HIS A 209 10.47 5.21 5.32
N VAL A 210 10.80 6.31 4.66
CA VAL A 210 10.60 7.66 5.20
C VAL A 210 9.14 7.93 5.52
N ARG A 211 8.25 7.61 4.57
CA ARG A 211 6.81 7.74 4.76
C ARG A 211 6.33 6.91 5.96
N LYS A 212 6.68 5.63 6.03
CA LYS A 212 6.31 4.74 7.14
C LYS A 212 6.81 5.30 8.48
N ALA A 213 8.07 5.69 8.58
CA ALA A 213 8.66 6.22 9.80
C ALA A 213 8.00 7.52 10.28
N ALA A 214 7.72 8.45 9.38
CA ALA A 214 7.00 9.69 9.70
C ALA A 214 5.59 9.42 10.26
N LEU A 215 4.85 8.50 9.65
CA LEU A 215 3.47 8.20 10.04
C LEU A 215 3.39 7.39 11.34
N LEU A 216 4.33 6.48 11.58
CA LEU A 216 4.30 5.58 12.73
C LEU A 216 4.94 6.21 13.98
N HIS A 217 6.11 6.85 13.85
CA HIS A 217 6.83 7.41 15.00
C HIS A 217 6.67 8.92 15.15
N GLY A 218 6.49 9.67 14.06
CA GLY A 218 6.31 11.14 14.10
C GLY A 218 7.51 11.96 14.60
N GLY A 219 8.56 11.30 15.11
CA GLY A 219 9.74 11.94 15.69
C GLY A 219 10.76 12.38 14.63
N LEU A 220 11.30 13.58 14.80
CA LEU A 220 12.34 14.12 13.91
C LEU A 220 13.65 13.33 13.97
N THR A 221 13.97 12.68 15.08
CA THR A 221 15.20 11.89 15.23
C THR A 221 15.26 10.75 14.21
N VAL A 222 14.15 10.02 14.03
CA VAL A 222 14.06 8.92 13.05
C VAL A 222 14.16 9.46 11.64
N LEU A 223 13.49 10.59 11.36
CA LEU A 223 13.58 11.24 10.06
C LEU A 223 14.97 11.81 9.75
N LYS A 224 15.74 12.26 10.75
CA LYS A 224 17.12 12.74 10.52
C LYS A 224 18.01 11.62 9.97
N VAL A 225 17.91 10.41 10.53
CA VAL A 225 18.63 9.25 10.00
C VAL A 225 18.24 9.01 8.54
N LEU A 226 16.94 9.02 8.24
CA LEU A 226 16.43 8.73 6.89
C LEU A 226 16.74 9.83 5.87
N LEU A 227 16.63 11.11 6.24
CA LEU A 227 16.69 12.24 5.33
C LEU A 227 18.09 12.83 5.18
N ILE A 228 18.97 12.62 6.17
CA ILE A 228 20.30 13.22 6.21
C ILE A 228 21.36 12.13 6.13
N GLU A 229 21.32 11.14 7.04
CA GLU A 229 22.37 10.12 7.09
C GLU A 229 22.23 9.11 5.92
N ALA A 230 21.00 8.75 5.57
CA ALA A 230 20.69 7.87 4.45
C ALA A 230 20.50 8.61 3.11
N ASP A 231 20.56 9.94 3.13
CA ASP A 231 20.35 10.82 1.98
C ASP A 231 19.09 10.50 1.12
N VAL A 232 17.98 10.12 1.76
CA VAL A 232 16.76 9.81 1.02
C VAL A 232 16.08 11.08 0.51
N GLN A 233 16.03 11.24 -0.81
CA GLN A 233 15.28 12.30 -1.47
C GLN A 233 13.78 12.05 -1.36
N VAL A 234 13.02 13.04 -0.88
CA VAL A 234 11.55 12.95 -0.68
C VAL A 234 10.75 13.92 -1.57
N VAL A 235 11.38 14.48 -2.60
CA VAL A 235 10.70 15.37 -3.55
C VAL A 235 9.68 14.55 -4.33
N GLY A 236 8.42 15.00 -4.33
CA GLY A 236 7.30 14.31 -4.98
C GLY A 236 6.78 13.09 -4.20
N LEU A 237 7.31 12.81 -3.00
CA LEU A 237 6.84 11.71 -2.18
C LEU A 237 5.39 11.96 -1.74
N GLU A 238 4.47 11.12 -2.21
CA GLU A 238 3.07 11.17 -1.78
C GLU A 238 2.89 10.54 -0.39
N LEU A 239 2.52 11.39 0.57
CA LEU A 239 2.15 11.00 1.92
C LEU A 239 0.71 10.50 1.92
N LEU A 240 0.55 9.22 1.58
CA LEU A 240 -0.71 8.51 1.70
C LEU A 240 -1.07 8.33 3.18
N VAL A 241 -2.09 9.05 3.60
CA VAL A 241 -2.70 8.88 4.91
C VAL A 241 -3.65 7.69 4.83
N ASP A 242 -3.14 6.47 4.98
CA ASP A 242 -3.99 5.28 5.05
C ASP A 242 -4.86 5.37 6.31
N HIS A 243 -6.17 5.14 6.17
CA HIS A 243 -7.12 5.09 7.27
C HIS A 243 -6.71 4.06 8.34
N ARG A 244 -5.94 3.04 7.96
CA ARG A 244 -5.38 2.06 8.91
C ARG A 244 -4.40 2.67 9.91
N CYS A 245 -3.67 3.72 9.53
CA CYS A 245 -2.80 4.47 10.44
C CYS A 245 -3.59 5.33 11.44
N ALA A 246 -4.85 5.67 11.15
CA ALA A 246 -5.71 6.42 12.08
C ALA A 246 -6.07 5.60 13.33
N ASN A 247 -6.07 4.27 13.23
CA ASN A 247 -6.42 3.36 14.33
C ASN A 247 -5.20 2.93 15.17
N LEU A 248 -3.97 3.20 14.72
CA LEU A 248 -2.72 2.70 15.31
C LEU A 248 -2.24 3.48 16.56
N GLY A 249 -3.10 4.30 17.17
CA GLY A 249 -2.75 4.93 18.44
C GLY A 249 -3.80 5.88 18.94
N GLN A 250 -4.73 5.37 19.77
CA GLN A 250 -5.25 6.16 20.89
C GLN A 250 -4.08 6.36 21.87
N SER A 251 -3.21 7.32 21.56
CA SER A 251 -2.23 7.78 22.54
C SER A 251 -2.99 8.53 23.63
N THR A 252 -2.61 8.31 24.88
CA THR A 252 -3.18 8.95 26.07
C THR A 252 -2.99 10.47 26.08
N SER A 253 -2.11 11.01 25.24
CA SER A 253 -1.85 12.45 25.11
C SER A 253 -2.81 13.14 24.12
N GLY A 254 -4.10 13.18 24.45
CA GLY A 254 -5.07 14.22 24.04
C GLY A 254 -5.19 14.67 22.57
N GLY A 255 -4.57 14.00 21.61
CA GLY A 255 -4.46 14.47 20.23
C GLY A 255 -4.51 13.31 19.24
N GLY A 256 -5.26 13.50 18.15
CA GLY A 256 -5.29 12.54 17.05
C GLY A 256 -3.90 12.36 16.41
N TRP A 257 -3.72 11.27 15.66
CA TRP A 257 -2.45 10.89 15.02
C TRP A 257 -1.74 12.03 14.26
N VAL A 258 -2.51 12.95 13.66
CA VAL A 258 -1.97 14.14 12.96
C VAL A 258 -1.11 15.00 13.88
N GLN A 259 -1.54 15.21 15.14
CA GLN A 259 -0.79 16.04 16.08
C GLN A 259 0.54 15.38 16.47
N ARG A 260 0.54 14.06 16.66
CA ARG A 260 1.76 13.27 16.93
C ARG A 260 2.77 13.38 15.79
N CYS A 261 2.30 13.26 14.54
CA CYS A 261 3.16 13.27 13.36
C CYS A 261 3.42 14.68 12.80
N LYS A 262 2.84 15.73 13.39
CA LYS A 262 2.89 17.10 12.85
C LYS A 262 4.32 17.60 12.58
N PRO A 263 5.31 17.44 13.49
CA PRO A 263 6.67 17.89 13.21
C PRO A 263 7.30 17.13 12.03
N ALA A 264 7.10 15.81 11.97
CA ALA A 264 7.58 14.97 10.89
C ALA A 264 6.95 15.34 9.54
N LEU A 265 5.63 15.51 9.49
CA LEU A 265 4.93 15.93 8.28
C LEU A 265 5.43 17.31 7.80
N LYS A 266 5.57 18.29 8.70
CA LYS A 266 6.13 19.60 8.35
C LYS A 266 7.53 19.47 7.76
N ALA A 267 8.39 18.64 8.34
CA ALA A 267 9.75 18.43 7.84
C ALA A 267 9.76 17.83 6.43
N LEU A 268 8.89 16.85 6.16
CA LEU A 268 8.78 16.20 4.85
C LEU A 268 8.19 17.12 3.78
N LEU A 269 7.07 17.78 4.08
CA LEU A 269 6.43 18.72 3.15
C LEU A 269 7.39 19.83 2.75
N ALA A 270 8.12 20.35 3.73
CA ALA A 270 9.08 21.39 3.46
C ALA A 270 10.34 20.89 2.71
N ARG A 271 10.53 19.56 2.58
CA ARG A 271 11.50 18.93 1.67
C ARG A 271 10.90 18.51 0.32
N GLY A 272 9.65 18.89 0.04
CA GLY A 272 9.01 18.65 -1.26
C GLY A 272 8.16 17.38 -1.33
N ALA A 273 7.88 16.73 -0.20
CA ALA A 273 6.83 15.72 -0.15
C ALA A 273 5.47 16.40 -0.37
N VAL A 274 4.48 15.65 -0.85
CA VAL A 274 3.12 16.14 -1.09
C VAL A 274 2.11 15.31 -0.32
N LEU A 275 0.99 15.90 0.07
CA LEU A 275 -0.08 15.13 0.67
C LEU A 275 -0.90 14.44 -0.43
N GLY A 276 -1.25 13.17 -0.23
CA GLY A 276 -2.03 12.46 -1.23
C GLY A 276 -3.45 13.03 -1.38
N SER A 277 -4.04 12.89 -2.58
CA SER A 277 -5.33 13.50 -2.94
C SER A 277 -6.49 13.25 -1.95
N HIS A 278 -6.48 12.09 -1.27
CA HIS A 278 -7.48 11.71 -0.25
C HIS A 278 -7.34 12.45 1.09
N SER A 279 -6.20 13.09 1.34
CA SER A 279 -5.90 13.76 2.61
C SER A 279 -6.47 15.18 2.72
N LEU A 280 -6.90 15.75 1.57
CA LEU A 280 -7.45 17.10 1.42
C LEU A 280 -8.77 17.34 2.17
N GLN A 281 -9.37 16.29 2.74
CA GLN A 281 -10.59 16.41 3.53
C GLN A 281 -10.34 17.01 4.93
N SER A 282 -9.10 16.98 5.43
CA SER A 282 -8.76 17.56 6.74
C SER A 282 -8.26 19.00 6.61
N ARG A 283 -8.97 19.95 7.24
CA ARG A 283 -8.53 21.36 7.32
C ARG A 283 -7.14 21.52 7.90
N LEU A 284 -6.77 20.67 8.87
CA LEU A 284 -5.45 20.70 9.50
C LEU A 284 -4.36 20.25 8.53
N LEU A 285 -4.61 19.17 7.77
CA LEU A 285 -3.66 18.67 6.78
C LEU A 285 -3.46 19.67 5.64
N LYS A 286 -4.55 20.28 5.15
CA LYS A 286 -4.48 21.35 4.16
C LYS A 286 -3.61 22.53 4.62
N ARG A 287 -3.78 22.97 5.87
CA ARG A 287 -2.94 24.05 6.43
C ARG A 287 -1.47 23.63 6.57
N LEU A 288 -1.20 22.36 6.91
CA LEU A 288 0.16 21.84 6.97
C LEU A 288 0.83 21.81 5.60
N GLU A 289 0.08 21.44 4.56
CA GLU A 289 0.55 21.48 3.18
C GLU A 289 0.85 22.90 2.71
N GLU A 290 -0.01 23.87 3.02
CA GLU A 290 0.23 25.29 2.74
C GLU A 290 1.50 25.81 3.45
N ASP A 291 1.66 25.53 4.76
CA ASP A 291 2.87 25.85 5.52
C ASP A 291 4.11 25.17 4.89
N GLY A 292 3.99 23.89 4.51
CA GLY A 292 5.07 23.09 3.95
C GLY A 292 5.52 23.59 2.59
N GLN A 293 4.58 23.92 1.70
CA GLN A 293 4.86 24.50 0.39
C GLN A 293 5.61 25.82 0.52
N ALA A 294 5.18 26.71 1.42
CA ALA A 294 5.86 27.98 1.65
C ALA A 294 7.32 27.76 2.09
N LEU A 295 7.56 26.82 3.01
CA LEU A 295 8.91 26.48 3.48
C LEU A 295 9.76 25.80 2.40
N TRP A 296 9.16 24.96 1.56
CA TRP A 296 9.86 24.31 0.44
C TRP A 296 10.32 25.33 -0.60
N VAL A 297 9.43 26.23 -1.03
CA VAL A 297 9.76 27.30 -1.97
C VAL A 297 10.89 28.17 -1.41
N ALA A 298 10.77 28.62 -0.16
CA ALA A 298 11.80 29.46 0.47
C ALA A 298 13.19 28.77 0.46
N ARG A 299 13.23 27.46 0.76
CA ARG A 299 14.47 26.68 0.69
C ARG A 299 15.01 26.51 -0.72
N ALA A 300 14.14 26.24 -1.69
CA ALA A 300 14.56 26.10 -3.09
C ALA A 300 15.20 27.40 -3.59
N VAL A 301 14.58 28.56 -3.31
CA VAL A 301 15.11 29.88 -3.65
C VAL A 301 16.41 30.17 -2.92
N GLN A 302 16.50 29.87 -1.62
CA GLN A 302 17.73 30.04 -0.84
C GLN A 302 18.87 29.17 -1.40
N GLY A 303 18.58 27.91 -1.75
CA GLY A 303 19.55 26.99 -2.34
C GLY A 303 20.07 27.49 -3.69
N LEU A 304 19.18 28.02 -4.53
CA LEU A 304 19.57 28.68 -5.79
C LEU A 304 20.45 29.90 -5.53
N ARG A 305 20.09 30.78 -4.58
CA ARG A 305 20.92 31.93 -4.21
C ARG A 305 22.32 31.53 -3.77
N SER A 306 22.45 30.48 -2.95
CA SER A 306 23.75 30.04 -2.43
C SER A 306 24.58 29.26 -3.45
N GLY A 307 23.94 28.43 -4.28
CA GLY A 307 24.64 27.55 -5.24
C GLY A 307 24.83 28.17 -6.62
N ARG A 308 24.11 29.24 -6.92
CA ARG A 308 24.13 29.96 -8.20
C ARG A 308 24.08 31.48 -7.97
N PRO A 309 25.14 32.07 -7.36
CA PRO A 309 25.19 33.50 -7.07
C PRO A 309 25.13 34.38 -8.33
N GLU A 310 25.37 33.81 -9.52
CA GLU A 310 25.25 34.48 -10.82
C GLU A 310 23.80 34.74 -11.26
N LEU A 311 22.80 34.13 -10.63
CA LEU A 311 21.40 34.30 -11.02
C LEU A 311 20.88 35.70 -10.63
N PRO A 312 20.35 36.50 -11.57
CA PRO A 312 19.77 37.79 -11.24
C PRO A 312 18.53 37.66 -10.35
N ASP A 313 18.37 38.58 -9.39
CA ASP A 313 17.20 38.63 -8.51
C ASP A 313 15.84 38.58 -9.24
N PRO A 314 15.64 39.23 -10.41
CA PRO A 314 14.40 39.10 -11.15
C PRO A 314 14.09 37.68 -11.62
N VAL A 315 15.11 36.85 -11.89
CA VAL A 315 14.93 35.45 -12.28
C VAL A 315 14.52 34.62 -11.08
N LEU A 316 15.17 34.84 -9.93
CA LEU A 316 14.83 34.17 -8.67
C LEU A 316 13.39 34.49 -8.23
N ALA A 317 12.97 35.75 -8.36
CA ALA A 317 11.59 36.17 -8.10
C ALA A 317 10.59 35.44 -9.00
N ARG A 318 10.88 35.29 -10.29
CA ARG A 318 10.03 34.53 -11.22
C ARG A 318 9.95 33.03 -10.89
N ILE A 319 11.07 32.43 -10.48
CA ILE A 319 11.10 31.03 -10.03
C ILE A 319 10.27 30.86 -8.76
N GLU A 320 10.38 31.78 -7.81
CA GLU A 320 9.60 31.80 -6.59
C GLU A 320 8.10 31.91 -6.88
N ASP A 321 7.71 32.85 -7.74
CA ASP A 321 6.31 33.03 -8.16
C ASP A 321 5.78 31.79 -8.88
N PHE A 322 6.57 31.21 -9.78
CA PHE A 322 6.21 29.97 -10.46
C PHE A 322 6.00 28.81 -9.48
N ALA A 323 6.89 28.64 -8.50
CA ALA A 323 6.80 27.58 -7.50
C ALA A 323 5.62 27.77 -6.52
N ARG A 324 5.22 29.02 -6.26
CA ARG A 324 4.05 29.35 -5.42
C ARG A 324 2.73 29.16 -6.15
N PHE A 325 2.62 29.58 -7.40
CA PHE A 325 1.35 29.72 -8.10
C PHE A 325 1.17 28.77 -9.30
N GLY A 326 2.25 28.36 -9.95
CA GLY A 326 2.22 27.59 -11.20
C GLY A 326 1.81 26.14 -11.03
N LEU A 327 2.16 25.52 -9.90
CA LEU A 327 1.90 24.09 -9.65
C LEU A 327 0.44 23.75 -9.35
N ARG A 328 -0.42 24.75 -9.09
CA ARG A 328 -1.86 24.53 -8.78
C ARG A 328 -2.77 24.57 -10.01
N ARG A 329 -2.23 24.85 -11.20
CA ARG A 329 -3.01 25.07 -12.44
C ARG A 329 -2.96 23.91 -13.45
N TRP A 330 -2.36 22.78 -13.08
CA TRP A 330 -2.26 21.56 -13.89
C TRP A 330 -2.92 20.38 -13.19
#